data_AF-G7WRB0-F1
#
_entry.id   AF-G7WRB0-F1
#
_cell.length_a   1.000
_cell.length_b   1.000
_cell.length_c   1.000
_cell.angle_alpha   90.00
_cell.angle_beta   90.00
_cell.angle_gamma   90.00
#
_symmetry.space_group_name_H-M   'P 1'
#
loop_
_entity.id
_entity.type
_entity.pdbx_description
1 polymer ?
#
loop_
_entity_poly.entity_id
_entity_poly.type
_entity_poly.pdbx_seq_one_letter_code
_entity_poly.pdbx_strand_id
1 'polypeptide(L)'
;MGNSLLKAPVGYKNVVMRRRRFRLRKGYILSPPHADEEVSRLKEIRFHGRGGQGAVTAAELIAIAAFEDKKYSQAFPAFGVERRGAPVMAFARIASEPIRIRSQIYEPDYVIVQDVTLLEVVDVASGLKPEGKIIINTDRDPKDLKLKTGAEVVTIDATRIALEKLGRPIVNTTMLGAFCGATGEVSLESVNKAILSRFSGSLGEKNLAAIKTAYEGVSR
;
A
#
# COMPACT_ATOMS: atom_id res chain seq x y z
N MET A 1 -49.14 -26.31 33.60
CA MET A 1 -47.90 -25.73 34.15
C MET A 1 -47.30 -24.80 33.10
N GLY A 2 -47.19 -23.52 33.45
CA GLY A 2 -46.28 -22.49 32.90
C GLY A 2 -46.06 -22.40 31.39
N ASN A 3 -46.92 -21.64 30.69
CA ASN A 3 -46.62 -21.09 29.37
C ASN A 3 -46.06 -19.66 29.60
N SER A 4 -44.75 -19.45 29.45
CA SER A 4 -44.16 -18.10 29.56
C SER A 4 -44.04 -17.45 28.19
N LEU A 5 -44.82 -16.38 28.04
CA LEU A 5 -44.77 -15.40 26.97
C LEU A 5 -43.50 -14.56 27.10
N LEU A 6 -42.64 -14.60 26.09
CA LEU A 6 -41.70 -13.51 25.82
C LEU A 6 -42.12 -12.85 24.50
N LYS A 7 -42.69 -11.65 24.65
CA LYS A 7 -43.09 -10.76 23.56
C LYS A 7 -41.85 -10.22 22.85
N ALA A 8 -41.71 -10.49 21.56
CA ALA A 8 -40.79 -9.75 20.69
C ALA A 8 -41.44 -8.42 20.27
N PRO A 9 -40.74 -7.29 20.33
CA PRO A 9 -41.27 -6.01 19.85
C PRO A 9 -41.36 -6.00 18.32
N VAL A 10 -42.45 -5.39 17.89
CA VAL A 10 -42.97 -5.23 16.53
C VAL A 10 -42.05 -4.34 15.71
N GLY A 11 -41.72 -4.73 14.47
CA GLY A 11 -41.31 -3.75 13.46
C GLY A 11 -40.37 -4.19 12.35
N TYR A 12 -40.67 -5.25 11.58
CA TYR A 12 -40.10 -5.38 10.23
C TYR A 12 -41.14 -5.96 9.26
N LYS A 13 -41.71 -5.09 8.43
CA LYS A 13 -42.55 -5.48 7.29
C LYS A 13 -41.66 -5.99 6.16
N ASN A 14 -41.89 -7.26 5.79
CA ASN A 14 -41.80 -7.84 4.45
C ASN A 14 -40.91 -7.14 3.40
N VAL A 15 -39.75 -7.72 3.12
CA VAL A 15 -39.17 -7.71 1.76
C VAL A 15 -38.93 -9.13 1.32
N VAL A 16 -39.60 -9.47 0.22
CA VAL A 16 -39.68 -10.78 -0.43
C VAL A 16 -38.30 -11.23 -0.91
N MET A 17 -37.78 -12.33 -0.35
CA MET A 17 -36.62 -13.05 -0.91
C MET A 17 -37.00 -13.73 -2.23
N ARG A 18 -36.64 -13.14 -3.38
CA ARG A 18 -36.59 -13.86 -4.65
C ARG A 18 -35.24 -14.55 -4.79
N ARG A 19 -35.26 -15.89 -4.72
CA ARG A 19 -34.14 -16.78 -5.07
C ARG A 19 -33.67 -16.51 -6.50
N ARG A 20 -32.48 -15.95 -6.69
CA ARG A 20 -31.73 -16.06 -7.95
C ARG A 20 -30.38 -16.68 -7.67
N ARG A 21 -30.15 -17.86 -8.25
CA ARG A 21 -28.87 -18.59 -8.27
C ARG A 21 -27.80 -17.66 -8.86
N PHE A 22 -26.84 -17.25 -8.05
CA PHE A 22 -25.65 -16.54 -8.54
C PHE A 22 -24.52 -17.55 -8.78
N ARG A 23 -24.13 -17.64 -10.04
CA ARG A 23 -22.99 -18.42 -10.55
C ARG A 23 -21.71 -17.66 -10.21
N LEU A 24 -20.79 -18.33 -9.50
CA LEU A 24 -19.51 -17.79 -9.06
C LEU A 24 -18.59 -17.44 -10.25
N ARG A 25 -18.05 -16.22 -10.28
CA ARG A 25 -16.85 -15.83 -11.05
C ARG A 25 -15.85 -15.17 -10.09
N LYS A 26 -14.59 -15.62 -10.19
CA LYS A 26 -13.44 -15.27 -9.34
C LYS A 26 -13.12 -13.78 -9.36
N GLY A 27 -12.77 -13.26 -8.19
CA GLY A 27 -12.32 -11.89 -7.91
C GLY A 27 -12.69 -11.57 -6.46
N TYR A 28 -11.79 -11.82 -5.50
CA TYR A 28 -12.09 -11.63 -4.08
C TYR A 28 -12.10 -10.13 -3.77
N ILE A 29 -13.28 -9.60 -3.48
CA ILE A 29 -13.48 -8.32 -2.78
C ILE A 29 -13.77 -8.71 -1.33
N LEU A 30 -13.02 -8.18 -0.39
CA LEU A 30 -13.27 -8.35 1.04
C LEU A 30 -13.87 -7.05 1.58
N SER A 31 -14.90 -7.12 2.42
CA SER A 31 -15.67 -5.96 2.91
C SER A 31 -16.08 -6.14 4.37
N PRO A 32 -15.82 -5.20 5.28
CA PRO A 32 -16.36 -5.20 6.65
C PRO A 32 -17.73 -4.47 6.74
N PRO A 33 -18.54 -4.70 7.80
CA PRO A 33 -19.84 -4.08 7.96
C PRO A 33 -19.80 -2.72 8.68
N HIS A 34 -20.33 -1.70 7.99
CA HIS A 34 -20.88 -0.41 8.44
C HIS A 34 -19.91 0.59 9.12
N ALA A 35 -19.66 1.70 8.42
CA ALA A 35 -18.98 2.88 8.95
C ALA A 35 -19.89 4.11 8.73
N ASP A 36 -20.14 4.87 9.79
CA ASP A 36 -20.75 6.21 9.75
C ASP A 36 -19.87 7.17 8.93
N GLU A 37 -20.47 8.27 8.43
CA GLU A 37 -19.94 9.25 7.47
C GLU A 37 -18.52 9.77 7.77
N GLU A 38 -17.51 8.98 7.41
CA GLU A 38 -16.11 9.37 7.32
C GLU A 38 -15.86 9.75 5.85
N VAL A 39 -15.53 11.03 5.58
CA VAL A 39 -15.15 11.50 4.24
C VAL A 39 -14.24 10.46 3.59
N SER A 40 -14.66 9.89 2.47
CA SER A 40 -13.94 8.89 1.70
C SER A 40 -12.48 9.31 1.49
N ARG A 41 -11.56 8.86 2.35
CA ARG A 41 -10.14 9.19 2.23
C ARG A 41 -9.48 8.18 1.30
N LEU A 42 -9.85 8.23 0.01
CA LEU A 42 -9.11 7.50 -1.01
C LEU A 42 -7.69 8.07 -1.07
N LYS A 43 -6.73 7.20 -0.78
CA LYS A 43 -5.30 7.47 -0.91
C LYS A 43 -4.74 6.68 -2.07
N GLU A 44 -4.09 7.41 -2.97
CA GLU A 44 -3.53 6.86 -4.19
C GLU A 44 -2.00 6.87 -4.12
N ILE A 45 -1.39 5.71 -4.33
CA ILE A 45 0.04 5.48 -4.16
C ILE A 45 0.62 5.00 -5.50
N ARG A 46 1.67 5.67 -5.98
CA ARG A 46 2.40 5.29 -7.20
C ARG A 46 3.81 4.84 -6.85
N PHE A 47 4.18 3.65 -7.30
CA PHE A 47 5.51 3.09 -7.12
C PHE A 47 6.29 3.26 -8.41
N HIS A 48 7.54 3.70 -8.28
CA HIS A 48 8.54 3.72 -9.33
C HIS A 48 9.68 2.79 -8.94
N GLY A 49 10.01 1.86 -9.82
CA GLY A 49 11.13 0.95 -9.64
C GLY A 49 11.68 0.50 -10.99
N ARG A 50 12.61 -0.45 -10.97
CA ARG A 50 13.08 -1.15 -12.17
C ARG A 50 12.53 -2.57 -12.21
N GLY A 51 12.35 -3.11 -13.42
CA GLY A 51 11.93 -4.50 -13.62
C GLY A 51 12.84 -5.46 -12.82
N GLY A 52 12.25 -6.16 -11.86
CA GLY A 52 12.94 -7.06 -10.93
C GLY A 52 13.25 -6.51 -9.53
N GLN A 53 13.00 -5.23 -9.25
CA GLN A 53 13.19 -4.63 -7.91
C GLN A 53 12.01 -4.87 -6.95
N GLY A 54 10.85 -5.30 -7.48
CA GLY A 54 9.69 -5.67 -6.65
C GLY A 54 8.69 -4.55 -6.39
N ALA A 55 8.57 -3.55 -7.28
CA ALA A 55 7.54 -2.51 -7.21
C ALA A 55 6.11 -3.06 -7.14
N VAL A 56 5.79 -4.08 -7.94
CA VAL A 56 4.48 -4.75 -7.92
C VAL A 56 4.24 -5.43 -6.58
N THR A 57 5.22 -6.20 -6.12
CA THR A 57 5.15 -6.88 -4.82
C THR A 57 4.97 -5.87 -3.68
N ALA A 58 5.63 -4.72 -3.74
CA ALA A 58 5.46 -3.66 -2.73
C ALA A 58 4.03 -3.11 -2.72
N ALA A 59 3.46 -2.83 -3.90
CA ALA A 59 2.08 -2.37 -4.03
C ALA A 59 1.07 -3.39 -3.49
N GLU A 60 1.25 -4.67 -3.83
CA GLU A 60 0.43 -5.78 -3.33
C GLU A 60 0.50 -5.89 -1.80
N LEU A 61 1.70 -5.83 -1.23
CA LEU A 61 1.90 -5.92 0.22
C LEU A 61 1.28 -4.73 0.97
N ILE A 62 1.32 -3.53 0.42
CA ILE A 62 0.60 -2.38 0.98
C ILE A 62 -0.91 -2.60 0.94
N ALA A 63 -1.45 -3.14 -0.16
CA ALA A 63 -2.87 -3.44 -0.24
C ALA A 63 -3.29 -4.52 0.77
N ILE A 64 -2.46 -5.54 1.00
CA ILE A 64 -2.70 -6.56 2.02
C ILE A 64 -2.64 -5.93 3.42
N ALA A 65 -1.64 -5.10 3.72
CA ALA A 65 -1.54 -4.40 5.00
C ALA A 65 -2.75 -3.49 5.27
N ALA A 66 -3.17 -2.71 4.27
CA ALA A 66 -4.37 -1.89 4.37
C ALA A 66 -5.64 -2.74 4.62
N PHE A 67 -5.71 -3.92 4.01
CA PHE A 67 -6.81 -4.85 4.25
C PHE A 67 -6.82 -5.39 5.70
N GLU A 68 -5.64 -5.71 6.24
CA GLU A 68 -5.49 -6.11 7.65
C GLU A 68 -5.98 -4.99 8.60
N ASP A 69 -5.71 -3.73 8.26
CA ASP A 69 -6.23 -2.51 8.92
C ASP A 69 -7.72 -2.23 8.66
N LYS A 70 -8.46 -3.19 8.09
CA LYS A 70 -9.91 -3.09 7.78
C LYS A 70 -10.27 -2.01 6.76
N LYS A 71 -9.31 -1.56 5.95
CA LYS A 71 -9.54 -0.65 4.83
C LYS A 71 -9.84 -1.42 3.54
N TYR A 72 -10.48 -0.75 2.59
CA TYR A 72 -10.57 -1.23 1.22
C TYR A 72 -9.27 -0.94 0.50
N SER A 73 -8.80 -1.89 -0.31
CA SER A 73 -7.56 -1.74 -1.04
C SER A 73 -7.61 -2.33 -2.44
N GLN A 74 -6.74 -1.82 -3.30
CA GLN A 74 -6.52 -2.31 -4.66
C GLN A 74 -5.03 -2.15 -4.97
N ALA A 75 -4.41 -3.16 -5.58
CA ALA A 75 -3.07 -3.05 -6.13
C ALA A 75 -3.06 -3.58 -7.56
N PHE A 76 -2.32 -2.91 -8.44
CA PHE A 76 -2.21 -3.31 -9.83
C PHE A 76 -0.93 -2.79 -10.49
N PRO A 77 -0.37 -3.55 -11.43
CA PRO A 77 0.79 -3.11 -12.20
C PRO A 77 0.44 -2.08 -13.27
N ALA A 78 1.43 -1.31 -13.71
CA ALA A 78 1.38 -0.55 -14.95
C ALA A 78 2.70 -0.68 -15.70
N PHE A 79 2.77 -1.69 -16.54
CA PHE A 79 3.87 -1.95 -17.45
C PHE A 79 3.39 -2.74 -18.67
N GLY A 80 4.11 -2.58 -19.78
CA GLY A 80 3.92 -3.35 -21.01
C GLY A 80 4.77 -4.63 -21.06
N VAL A 81 5.27 -4.98 -22.24
CA VAL A 81 6.27 -6.06 -22.46
C VAL A 81 7.68 -5.63 -22.06
N GLU A 82 7.82 -5.06 -20.87
CA GLU A 82 9.05 -4.43 -20.40
C GLU A 82 10.12 -5.46 -20.01
N ARG A 83 11.37 -5.13 -20.33
CA ARG A 83 12.54 -5.97 -20.01
C ARG A 83 12.99 -5.72 -18.56
N ARG A 84 13.72 -6.68 -17.99
CA ARG A 84 14.39 -6.51 -16.68
C ARG A 84 15.24 -5.23 -16.69
N GLY A 85 15.17 -4.44 -15.62
CA GLY A 85 15.90 -3.17 -15.51
C GLY A 85 15.20 -1.93 -16.10
N ALA A 86 14.19 -2.10 -16.95
CA ALA A 86 13.39 -0.98 -17.45
C ALA A 86 12.62 -0.30 -16.31
N PRO A 87 12.35 1.02 -16.39
CA PRO A 87 11.44 1.70 -15.47
C PRO A 87 10.08 1.02 -15.48
N VAL A 88 9.58 0.63 -14.31
CA VAL A 88 8.27 0.01 -14.12
C VAL A 88 7.46 0.82 -13.12
N MET A 89 6.15 0.85 -13.31
CA MET A 89 5.22 1.40 -12.32
C MET A 89 4.32 0.33 -11.73
N ALA A 90 3.92 0.56 -10.48
CA ALA A 90 2.82 -0.14 -9.85
C ALA A 90 1.99 0.85 -9.04
N PHE A 91 0.78 0.46 -8.72
CA PHE A 91 -0.20 1.32 -8.07
C PHE A 91 -0.85 0.61 -6.91
N ALA A 92 -1.10 1.36 -5.84
CA ALA A 92 -1.98 0.93 -4.76
C ALA A 92 -2.99 2.03 -4.44
N ARG A 93 -4.20 1.60 -4.06
CA ARG A 93 -5.25 2.46 -3.50
C ARG A 93 -5.65 1.93 -2.15
N ILE A 94 -5.90 2.85 -1.22
CA ILE A 94 -6.39 2.56 0.12
C ILE A 94 -7.58 3.49 0.38
N ALA A 95 -8.67 3.00 0.94
CA ALA A 95 -9.85 3.81 1.24
C ALA A 95 -10.63 3.27 2.44
N SER A 96 -11.38 4.14 3.12
CA SER A 96 -12.38 3.76 4.13
C SER A 96 -13.62 3.09 3.50
N GLU A 97 -13.83 3.26 2.20
CA GLU A 97 -15.02 2.78 1.47
C GLU A 97 -14.66 1.97 0.21
N PRO A 98 -15.61 1.20 -0.37
CA PRO A 98 -15.37 0.40 -1.56
C PRO A 98 -14.82 1.19 -2.76
N ILE A 99 -13.65 0.77 -3.24
CA ILE A 99 -12.97 1.38 -4.40
C ILE A 99 -13.62 0.89 -5.70
N ARG A 100 -14.30 1.80 -6.42
CA ARG A 100 -14.93 1.50 -7.73
C ARG A 100 -14.07 1.88 -8.94
N ILE A 101 -13.05 2.71 -8.74
CA ILE A 101 -12.15 3.23 -9.78
C ILE A 101 -11.24 2.10 -10.28
N ARG A 102 -11.05 2.02 -11.61
CA ARG A 102 -10.21 1.02 -12.30
C ARG A 102 -9.28 1.64 -13.35
N SER A 103 -8.90 2.90 -13.16
CA SER A 103 -7.92 3.59 -13.99
C SER A 103 -6.53 3.55 -13.35
N GLN A 104 -5.51 3.96 -14.11
CA GLN A 104 -4.21 4.33 -13.56
C GLN A 104 -4.33 5.53 -12.59
N ILE A 105 -3.27 5.75 -11.81
CA ILE A 105 -3.16 6.88 -10.87
C ILE A 105 -2.30 7.97 -11.51
N TYR A 106 -2.95 9.08 -11.87
CA TYR A 106 -2.29 10.25 -12.46
C TYR A 106 -1.93 11.30 -11.39
N GLU A 107 -2.76 11.41 -10.34
CA GLU A 107 -2.61 12.38 -9.27
C GLU A 107 -2.42 11.71 -7.91
N PRO A 108 -1.26 11.07 -7.65
CA PRO A 108 -1.04 10.33 -6.40
C PRO A 108 -0.95 11.25 -5.19
N ASP A 109 -1.40 10.75 -4.03
CA ASP A 109 -1.08 11.30 -2.71
C ASP A 109 0.36 10.95 -2.30
N TYR A 110 0.83 9.77 -2.72
CA TYR A 110 2.14 9.26 -2.35
C TYR A 110 2.89 8.68 -3.54
N VAL A 111 4.19 8.97 -3.60
CA VAL A 111 5.10 8.34 -4.54
C VAL A 111 6.21 7.60 -3.78
N ILE A 112 6.49 6.36 -4.17
CA ILE A 112 7.61 5.57 -3.63
C ILE A 112 8.58 5.29 -4.76
N VAL A 113 9.83 5.71 -4.62
CA VAL A 113 10.89 5.51 -5.61
C VAL A 113 11.95 4.56 -5.07
N GLN A 114 12.00 3.35 -5.62
CA GLN A 114 12.91 2.29 -5.18
C GLN A 114 14.35 2.47 -5.67
N ASP A 115 14.56 3.32 -6.67
CA ASP A 115 15.86 3.56 -7.31
C ASP A 115 15.99 5.03 -7.70
N VAL A 116 16.91 5.75 -7.07
CA VAL A 116 17.13 7.19 -7.30
C VAL A 116 17.54 7.51 -8.75
N THR A 117 18.12 6.56 -9.48
CA THR A 117 18.48 6.78 -10.89
C THR A 117 17.27 6.96 -11.80
N LEU A 118 16.06 6.63 -11.32
CA LEU A 118 14.82 6.87 -12.06
C LEU A 118 14.51 8.36 -12.23
N LEU A 119 15.01 9.22 -11.34
CA LEU A 119 14.83 10.68 -11.43
C LEU A 119 15.45 11.26 -12.72
N GLU A 120 16.42 10.58 -13.32
CA GLU A 120 17.10 11.01 -14.55
C GLU A 120 16.36 10.58 -15.83
N VAL A 121 15.44 9.61 -15.72
CA VAL A 121 14.80 8.99 -16.90
C VAL A 121 13.30 9.22 -16.96
N VAL A 122 12.63 9.48 -15.82
CA VAL A 122 11.19 9.74 -15.76
C VAL A 122 10.88 10.84 -14.75
N ASP A 123 9.82 11.61 -15.01
CA ASP A 123 9.29 12.57 -14.04
C ASP A 123 8.49 11.83 -12.96
N VAL A 124 9.21 11.35 -11.94
CA VAL A 124 8.62 10.59 -10.83
C VAL A 124 7.59 11.39 -10.02
N ALA A 125 7.71 12.73 -10.01
CA ALA A 125 6.86 13.64 -9.26
C ALA A 125 5.64 14.13 -10.06
N SER A 126 5.52 13.76 -11.33
CA SER A 126 4.43 14.21 -12.21
C SER A 126 3.04 13.95 -11.60
N GLY A 127 2.25 15.00 -11.41
CA GLY A 127 0.90 14.92 -10.82
C GLY A 127 0.85 14.63 -9.32
N LEU A 128 2.00 14.49 -8.63
CA LEU A 128 2.01 14.33 -7.17
C LEU A 128 1.38 15.58 -6.51
N LYS A 129 0.39 15.35 -5.65
CA LYS A 129 -0.34 16.42 -4.96
C LYS A 129 0.60 17.25 -4.06
N PRO A 130 0.41 18.58 -3.94
CA PRO A 130 1.25 19.45 -3.11
C PRO A 130 1.33 19.05 -1.64
N GLU A 131 0.27 18.50 -1.07
CA GLU A 131 0.20 17.99 0.30
C GLU A 131 0.69 16.54 0.45
N GLY A 132 1.07 15.92 -0.68
CA GLY A 132 1.53 14.55 -0.73
C GLY A 132 2.95 14.35 -0.22
N LYS A 133 3.43 13.12 -0.32
CA LYS A 133 4.83 12.77 -0.01
C LYS A 133 5.47 11.94 -1.11
N ILE A 134 6.77 12.15 -1.32
CA ILE A 134 7.61 11.29 -2.13
C ILE A 134 8.72 10.68 -1.28
N ILE A 135 8.78 9.35 -1.23
CA ILE A 135 9.73 8.58 -0.43
C ILE A 135 10.73 7.90 -1.37
N ILE A 136 12.01 8.22 -1.22
CA ILE A 136 13.05 7.87 -2.21
C ILE A 136 14.16 7.07 -1.53
N ASN A 137 14.49 5.92 -2.11
CA ASN A 137 15.66 5.14 -1.74
C ASN A 137 16.95 5.85 -2.21
N THR A 138 17.61 6.56 -1.28
CA THR A 138 18.89 7.23 -1.51
C THR A 138 19.52 7.62 -0.18
N ASP A 139 20.85 7.65 -0.15
CA ASP A 139 21.69 8.24 0.89
C ASP A 139 21.82 9.77 0.79
N ARG A 140 21.29 10.38 -0.28
CA ARG A 140 21.34 11.83 -0.49
C ARG A 140 20.32 12.56 0.37
N ASP A 141 20.67 13.79 0.70
CA ASP A 141 19.79 14.74 1.38
C ASP A 141 18.63 15.15 0.45
N PRO A 142 17.37 15.29 0.93
CA PRO A 142 16.22 15.61 0.08
C PRO A 142 16.40 16.88 -0.77
N LYS A 143 17.05 17.90 -0.21
CA LYS A 143 17.39 19.17 -0.85
C LYS A 143 18.29 19.02 -2.09
N ASP A 144 19.10 17.97 -2.14
CA ASP A 144 20.07 17.75 -3.22
C ASP A 144 19.44 17.08 -4.44
N LEU A 145 18.24 16.52 -4.29
CA LEU A 145 17.51 15.85 -5.37
C LEU A 145 16.86 16.83 -6.38
N LYS A 146 16.73 18.10 -6.00
CA LYS A 146 16.21 19.20 -6.87
C LYS A 146 14.89 18.87 -7.57
N LEU A 147 14.01 18.12 -6.91
CA LEU A 147 12.69 17.77 -7.42
C LEU A 147 11.79 19.02 -7.50
N LYS A 148 11.08 19.18 -8.62
CA LYS A 148 10.11 20.25 -8.81
C LYS A 148 8.75 19.82 -8.28
N THR A 149 8.58 19.83 -6.95
CA THR A 149 7.32 19.46 -6.29
C THR A 149 7.07 20.29 -5.03
N GLY A 150 5.80 20.54 -4.72
CA GLY A 150 5.39 21.10 -3.43
C GLY A 150 5.27 20.05 -2.32
N ALA A 151 5.29 18.76 -2.69
CA ALA A 151 5.17 17.62 -1.78
C ALA A 151 6.38 17.49 -0.85
N GLU A 152 6.16 16.88 0.32
CA GLU A 152 7.26 16.55 1.23
C GLU A 152 8.15 15.46 0.61
N VAL A 153 9.47 15.73 0.57
CA VAL A 153 10.47 14.76 0.10
C VAL A 153 11.10 14.07 1.29
N VAL A 154 10.96 12.75 1.35
CA VAL A 154 11.54 11.87 2.38
C VAL A 154 12.58 10.99 1.70
N THR A 155 13.81 10.97 2.22
CA THR A 155 14.87 10.08 1.72
C THR A 155 15.25 9.05 2.78
N ILE A 156 15.65 7.88 2.32
CA ILE A 156 16.16 6.81 3.17
C ILE A 156 17.14 5.93 2.38
N ASP A 157 18.26 5.56 3.01
CA ASP A 157 19.18 4.57 2.44
C ASP A 157 18.68 3.14 2.68
N ALA A 158 17.59 2.79 1.99
CA ALA A 158 16.99 1.47 2.07
C ALA A 158 17.91 0.38 1.49
N THR A 159 18.82 0.75 0.59
CA THR A 159 19.83 -0.15 0.02
C THR A 159 20.80 -0.64 1.09
N ARG A 160 21.38 0.27 1.88
CA ARG A 160 22.24 -0.08 3.01
C ARG A 160 21.50 -0.92 4.05
N ILE A 161 20.28 -0.53 4.42
CA ILE A 161 19.48 -1.30 5.39
C ILE A 161 19.21 -2.72 4.87
N ALA A 162 18.85 -2.87 3.59
CA ALA A 162 18.61 -4.18 2.99
C ALA A 162 19.90 -5.03 2.96
N LEU A 163 21.05 -4.44 2.64
CA LEU A 163 22.33 -5.15 2.68
C LEU A 163 22.67 -5.62 4.10
N GLU A 164 22.51 -4.77 5.11
CA GLU A 164 22.80 -5.10 6.51
C GLU A 164 21.87 -6.18 7.08
N LYS A 165 20.56 -6.12 6.77
CA LYS A 165 19.56 -7.02 7.38
C LYS A 165 19.26 -8.25 6.55
N LEU A 166 19.21 -8.12 5.22
CA LEU A 166 18.87 -9.20 4.29
C LEU A 166 20.09 -9.85 3.66
N GLY A 167 21.25 -9.18 3.65
CA GLY A 167 22.45 -9.60 2.92
C GLY A 167 22.36 -9.39 1.41
N ARG A 168 21.32 -8.67 0.93
CA ARG A 168 21.05 -8.45 -0.50
C ARG A 168 20.42 -7.07 -0.70
N PRO A 169 20.71 -6.36 -1.81
CA PRO A 169 20.17 -5.02 -2.08
C PRO A 169 18.74 -5.09 -2.67
N ILE A 170 17.83 -5.79 -1.98
CA ILE A 170 16.42 -5.90 -2.35
C ILE A 170 15.63 -4.99 -1.42
N VAL A 171 15.23 -3.82 -1.93
CA VAL A 171 14.76 -2.71 -1.09
C VAL A 171 13.25 -2.62 -0.94
N ASN A 172 12.48 -3.42 -1.70
CA ASN A 172 11.03 -3.26 -1.78
C ASN A 172 10.33 -3.30 -0.41
N THR A 173 10.67 -4.27 0.44
CA THR A 173 10.10 -4.42 1.78
C THR A 173 10.61 -3.34 2.74
N THR A 174 11.89 -3.02 2.70
CA THR A 174 12.48 -1.90 3.46
C THR A 174 11.76 -0.58 3.16
N MET A 175 11.44 -0.31 1.89
CA MET A 175 10.69 0.87 1.47
C MET A 175 9.24 0.87 1.99
N LEU A 176 8.64 -0.29 2.29
CA LEU A 176 7.33 -0.35 2.95
C LEU A 176 7.40 0.14 4.39
N GLY A 177 8.49 -0.18 5.10
CA GLY A 177 8.74 0.36 6.44
C GLY A 177 8.85 1.88 6.43
N ALA A 178 9.61 2.42 5.47
CA ALA A 178 9.72 3.87 5.29
C ALA A 178 8.36 4.51 4.95
N PHE A 179 7.58 3.91 4.05
CA PHE A 179 6.23 4.41 3.74
C PHE A 179 5.32 4.41 4.98
N CYS A 180 5.32 3.31 5.73
CA CYS A 180 4.55 3.18 6.97
C CYS A 180 4.91 4.29 7.97
N GLY A 181 6.20 4.50 8.24
CA GLY A 181 6.66 5.51 9.20
C GLY A 181 6.43 6.94 8.73
N ALA A 182 6.61 7.21 7.44
CA ALA A 182 6.47 8.56 6.89
C ALA A 182 5.00 9.01 6.76
N THR A 183 4.05 8.08 6.64
CA THR A 183 2.65 8.41 6.28
C THR A 183 1.62 8.02 7.33
N GLY A 184 1.84 6.93 8.09
CA GLY A 184 0.83 6.37 8.98
C GLY A 184 -0.40 5.78 8.26
N GLU A 185 -0.37 5.62 6.93
CA GLU A 185 -1.52 5.14 6.16
C GLU A 185 -1.82 3.65 6.36
N VAL A 186 -0.82 2.89 6.81
CA VAL A 186 -0.97 1.50 7.25
C VAL A 186 -0.21 1.31 8.55
N SER A 187 -0.72 0.47 9.45
CA SER A 187 -0.07 0.18 10.72
C SER A 187 1.16 -0.72 10.52
N LEU A 188 2.18 -0.53 11.35
CA LEU A 188 3.38 -1.37 11.33
C LEU A 188 3.02 -2.85 11.60
N GLU A 189 2.05 -3.10 12.46
CA GLU A 189 1.55 -4.45 12.74
C GLU A 189 0.98 -5.12 11.47
N SER A 190 0.15 -4.41 10.72
CA SER A 190 -0.44 -4.93 9.48
C SER A 190 0.57 -5.12 8.37
N VAL A 191 1.56 -4.22 8.26
CA VAL A 191 2.71 -4.42 7.35
C VAL A 191 3.47 -5.70 7.73
N ASN A 192 3.73 -5.92 9.02
CA ASN A 192 4.43 -7.13 9.49
C ASN A 192 3.64 -8.40 9.18
N LYS A 193 2.31 -8.41 9.39
CA LYS A 193 1.43 -9.53 9.03
C LYS A 193 1.46 -9.81 7.52
N ALA A 194 1.35 -8.78 6.69
CA ALA A 194 1.42 -8.92 5.23
C ALA A 194 2.74 -9.56 4.81
N ILE A 195 3.86 -9.15 5.40
CA ILE A 195 5.19 -9.68 5.13
C ILE A 195 5.31 -11.15 5.52
N LEU A 196 4.87 -11.50 6.73
CA LEU A 196 4.92 -12.88 7.22
C LEU A 196 4.00 -13.83 6.43
N SER A 197 2.91 -13.32 5.85
CA SER A 197 2.05 -14.09 4.94
C SER A 197 2.77 -14.46 3.64
N ARG A 198 3.75 -13.65 3.21
CA ARG A 198 4.43 -13.76 1.92
C ARG A 198 5.81 -14.41 2.01
N PHE A 199 6.51 -14.20 3.11
CA PHE A 199 7.88 -14.65 3.36
C PHE A 199 7.92 -15.39 4.70
N SER A 200 8.22 -16.69 4.64
CA SER A 200 8.28 -17.55 5.81
C SER A 200 9.70 -17.69 6.38
N GLY A 201 9.79 -18.14 7.63
CA GLY A 201 11.04 -18.46 8.33
C GLY A 201 11.98 -17.26 8.44
N SER A 202 13.29 -17.55 8.41
CA SER A 202 14.35 -16.54 8.58
C SER A 202 14.26 -15.37 7.59
N LEU A 203 13.74 -15.59 6.38
CA LEU A 203 13.57 -14.51 5.42
C LEU A 203 12.49 -13.51 5.88
N GLY A 204 11.39 -14.00 6.45
CA GLY A 204 10.34 -13.15 7.04
C GLY A 204 10.92 -12.28 8.15
N GLU A 205 11.61 -12.90 9.12
CA GLU A 205 12.23 -12.21 10.26
C GLU A 205 13.22 -11.12 9.83
N LYS A 206 14.08 -11.42 8.85
CA LYS A 206 15.03 -10.43 8.30
C LYS A 206 14.31 -9.26 7.62
N ASN A 207 13.21 -9.51 6.92
CA ASN A 207 12.38 -8.45 6.35
C ASN A 207 11.73 -7.59 7.44
N LEU A 208 11.20 -8.19 8.50
CA LEU A 208 10.64 -7.44 9.64
C LEU A 208 11.69 -6.53 10.29
N ALA A 209 12.92 -7.02 10.45
CA ALA A 209 14.01 -6.21 10.98
C ALA A 209 14.36 -5.02 10.07
N ALA A 210 14.42 -5.24 8.75
CA ALA A 210 14.67 -4.17 7.78
C ALA A 210 13.54 -3.12 7.76
N ILE A 211 12.28 -3.58 7.81
CA ILE A 211 11.10 -2.72 7.89
C ILE A 211 11.12 -1.87 9.14
N LYS A 212 11.40 -2.47 10.31
CA LYS A 212 11.46 -1.75 11.57
C LYS A 212 12.52 -0.64 11.54
N THR A 213 13.73 -0.95 11.08
CA THR A 213 14.80 0.06 10.94
C THR A 213 14.39 1.19 10.00
N ALA A 214 13.74 0.86 8.88
CA ALA A 214 13.28 1.88 7.94
C ALA A 214 12.14 2.75 8.48
N TYR A 215 11.18 2.13 9.18
CA TYR A 215 10.08 2.82 9.85
C TYR A 215 10.62 3.83 10.87
N GLU A 216 11.49 3.39 11.78
CA GLU A 216 12.08 4.23 12.82
C GLU A 216 12.93 5.38 12.23
N GLY A 217 13.63 5.13 11.12
CA GLY A 217 14.50 6.11 10.48
C GLY A 217 13.78 7.31 9.85
N VAL A 218 12.46 7.22 9.62
CA VAL A 218 11.67 8.29 9.01
C VAL A 218 10.43 8.69 9.81
N SER A 219 10.12 7.98 10.90
CA SER A 219 9.05 8.36 11.81
C SER A 219 9.46 9.60 12.61
N ARG A 220 8.55 10.57 12.75
CA ARG A 220 8.72 11.75 13.61
C ARG A 220 7.89 11.62 14.88
#